data_AF-A0A7S2JTN4-F1
#
_entry.id   AF-A0A7S2JTN4-F1
#
_cell.length_a   1.000
_cell.length_b   1.000
_cell.length_c   1.000
_cell.angle_alpha   90.00
_cell.angle_beta   90.00
_cell.angle_gamma   90.00
#
_symmetry.space_group_name_H-M   'P 1'
#
loop_
_entity.id
_entity.type
_entity.pdbx_description
1 polymer ?
#
loop_
_entity_poly.entity_id
_entity_poly.type
_entity_poly.pdbx_seq_one_letter_code
_entity_poly.pdbx_strand_id
1 'polypeptide(L)'
;DGSVKHLLMRTGETVVADEYISAMPCDIMKRFVPKNWANLPYFRQIDELEGIPVINLHMWFDRKLKAVDHLCFSRSPLLSVYADMSVTCKEYFDDDASMLELVFAPCSPLAGGNTNWIAKSDEEIIDATMGELARLFPTEIAYDETWPATKKQEGVDGQARLRKYAVVKVPRSVYAAIPGRNKYRPSQTSPIPNFTLAGDWTSQKFLGSMEGAVLGGKLAAEVVANRAKGNPDKPIKEIQQDIIDAAASHVAKEPAGVKGDGAIAR
;
A
#
# COMPACT_ATOMS: atom_id res chain seq x y z
N ASP A 1 23.22 4.31 25.46
CA ASP A 1 23.37 5.50 24.60
C ASP A 1 22.09 5.80 23.80
N GLY A 2 21.19 4.83 23.59
CA GLY A 2 19.91 5.03 22.88
C GLY A 2 19.95 4.56 21.42
N SER A 3 21.11 4.06 20.97
CA SER A 3 21.30 3.40 19.68
C SER A 3 20.64 2.03 19.64
N VAL A 4 20.47 1.47 18.44
CA VAL A 4 19.92 0.12 18.27
C VAL A 4 20.98 -0.91 18.64
N LYS A 5 20.67 -1.79 19.60
CA LYS A 5 21.58 -2.88 20.02
C LYS A 5 21.48 -4.12 19.13
N HIS A 6 20.25 -4.50 18.78
CA HIS A 6 19.92 -5.66 17.94
C HIS A 6 18.48 -5.54 17.44
N LEU A 7 18.16 -6.31 16.41
CA LEU A 7 16.79 -6.60 15.99
C LEU A 7 16.40 -7.98 16.52
N LEU A 8 15.33 -8.06 17.32
CA LEU A 8 14.79 -9.34 17.80
C LEU A 8 13.77 -9.89 16.79
N MET A 9 14.09 -11.01 16.18
CA MET A 9 13.25 -11.69 15.20
C MET A 9 12.12 -12.46 15.89
N ARG A 10 11.05 -12.75 15.16
CA ARG A 10 9.91 -13.55 15.67
C ARG A 10 10.35 -14.94 16.17
N THR A 11 11.41 -15.50 15.60
CA THR A 11 12.01 -16.79 15.99
C THR A 11 12.72 -16.74 17.34
N GLY A 12 12.90 -15.55 17.93
CA GLY A 12 13.75 -15.32 19.10
C GLY A 12 15.22 -15.05 18.75
N GLU A 13 15.59 -15.17 17.48
CA GLU A 13 16.93 -14.83 17.00
C GLU A 13 17.22 -13.33 17.15
N THR A 14 18.42 -12.99 17.59
CA THR A 14 18.90 -11.61 17.65
C THR A 14 19.84 -11.35 16.49
N VAL A 15 19.48 -10.40 15.64
CA VAL A 15 20.33 -9.91 14.56
C VAL A 15 21.08 -8.67 15.05
N VAL A 16 22.41 -8.71 15.02
CA VAL A 16 23.29 -7.59 15.36
C VAL A 16 23.95 -7.07 14.09
N ALA A 17 23.97 -5.75 13.93
CA ALA A 17 24.60 -5.07 12.81
C ALA A 17 25.19 -3.73 13.27
N ASP A 18 26.11 -3.19 12.48
CA ASP A 18 26.67 -1.85 12.68
C ASP A 18 25.62 -0.75 12.43
N GLU A 19 24.74 -0.97 11.45
CA GLU A 19 23.68 -0.05 11.02
C GLU A 19 22.35 -0.79 10.82
N TYR A 20 21.24 -0.13 11.15
CA TYR A 20 19.89 -0.69 11.01
C TYR A 20 19.03 0.21 10.13
N ILE A 21 18.42 -0.36 9.10
CA ILE A 21 17.55 0.37 8.18
C ILE A 21 16.13 -0.16 8.32
N SER A 22 15.17 0.71 8.64
CA SER A 22 13.75 0.37 8.54
C SER A 22 13.22 0.78 7.17
N ALA A 23 12.99 -0.21 6.32
CA ALA A 23 12.28 -0.07 5.04
C ALA A 23 10.80 -0.51 5.15
N MET A 24 10.27 -0.61 6.37
CA MET A 24 8.89 -1.02 6.62
C MET A 24 7.89 0.08 6.24
N PRO A 25 6.61 -0.26 5.96
CA PRO A 25 5.55 0.73 5.82
C PRO A 25 5.42 1.61 7.07
N CYS A 26 5.00 2.87 6.90
CA CYS A 26 4.91 3.84 7.98
C CYS A 26 4.05 3.34 9.16
N ASP A 27 2.92 2.69 8.88
CA ASP A 27 2.03 2.12 9.89
C ASP A 27 2.68 1.02 10.72
N ILE A 28 3.61 0.24 10.13
CA ILE A 28 4.37 -0.78 10.86
C ILE A 28 5.47 -0.10 11.68
N MET A 29 6.17 0.88 11.10
CA MET A 29 7.22 1.62 11.81
C MET A 29 6.68 2.27 13.09
N LYS A 30 5.47 2.88 13.06
CA LYS A 30 4.81 3.44 14.26
C LYS A 30 4.74 2.46 15.42
N ARG A 31 4.57 1.17 15.14
CA ARG A 31 4.38 0.12 16.13
C ARG A 31 5.68 -0.45 16.67
N PHE A 32 6.77 -0.21 15.97
CA PHE A 32 8.13 -0.62 16.33
C PHE A 32 8.95 0.51 16.97
N VAL A 33 8.44 1.74 17.05
CA VAL A 33 9.15 2.83 17.75
C VAL A 33 9.39 2.43 19.21
N PRO A 34 10.66 2.25 19.64
CA PRO A 34 10.98 1.91 21.02
C PRO A 34 10.55 3.01 21.98
N LYS A 35 10.26 2.64 23.23
CA LYS A 35 9.84 3.59 24.26
C LYS A 35 10.79 4.78 24.42
N ASN A 36 12.10 4.54 24.33
CA ASN A 36 13.13 5.58 24.44
C ASN A 36 13.11 6.59 23.29
N TRP A 37 12.44 6.27 22.18
CA TRP A 37 12.31 7.16 21.02
C TRP A 37 10.93 7.82 20.95
N ALA A 38 9.99 7.44 21.83
CA ALA A 38 8.59 7.81 21.73
C ALA A 38 8.32 9.32 21.83
N ASN A 39 9.18 10.07 22.51
CA ASN A 39 9.07 11.53 22.63
C ASN A 39 9.99 12.29 21.67
N LEU A 40 10.68 11.61 20.74
CA LEU A 40 11.49 12.30 19.73
C LEU A 40 10.58 12.83 18.62
N PRO A 41 10.56 14.15 18.36
CA PRO A 41 9.70 14.75 17.34
C PRO A 41 9.84 14.09 15.96
N TYR A 42 11.06 13.64 15.62
CA TYR A 42 11.34 12.96 14.35
C TYR A 42 10.42 11.76 14.10
N PHE A 43 10.19 10.92 15.12
CA PHE A 43 9.34 9.72 15.01
C PHE A 43 7.85 10.03 15.23
N ARG A 44 7.49 11.20 15.75
CA ARG A 44 6.09 11.66 15.88
C ARG A 44 5.53 12.22 14.59
N GLN A 45 6.38 12.69 13.67
CA GLN A 45 5.93 13.07 12.33
C GLN A 45 5.18 11.94 11.61
N ILE A 46 5.57 10.69 11.87
CA ILE A 46 4.99 9.51 11.23
C ILE A 46 3.52 9.36 11.64
N ASP A 47 3.11 9.81 12.83
CA ASP A 47 1.74 9.70 13.33
C ASP A 47 0.73 10.36 12.39
N GLU A 48 1.16 11.39 11.66
CA GLU A 48 0.40 12.11 10.63
C GLU A 48 0.33 11.42 9.26
N LEU A 49 0.93 10.24 9.09
CA LEU A 49 0.94 9.46 7.85
C LEU A 49 0.17 8.16 8.06
N GLU A 50 -0.93 7.94 7.36
CA GLU A 50 -1.76 6.73 7.51
C GLU A 50 -1.93 6.03 6.17
N GLY A 51 -1.74 4.71 6.11
CA GLY A 51 -1.95 3.92 4.90
C GLY A 51 -3.41 3.96 4.43
N ILE A 52 -3.64 4.20 3.13
CA ILE A 52 -4.99 4.13 2.54
C ILE A 52 -5.37 2.70 2.16
N PRO A 53 -6.63 2.29 2.33
CA PRO A 53 -7.09 0.97 1.92
C PRO A 53 -7.28 0.87 0.42
N VAL A 54 -6.84 -0.25 -0.16
CA VAL A 54 -7.04 -0.60 -1.57
C VAL A 54 -7.26 -2.11 -1.68
N ILE A 55 -8.00 -2.52 -2.71
CA ILE A 55 -8.19 -3.92 -3.05
C ILE A 55 -7.75 -4.11 -4.50
N ASN A 56 -6.96 -5.15 -4.76
CA ASN A 56 -6.59 -5.56 -6.11
C ASN A 56 -7.29 -6.88 -6.44
N LEU A 57 -7.95 -6.91 -7.59
CA LEU A 57 -8.80 -8.01 -8.03
C LEU A 57 -8.18 -8.67 -9.24
N HIS A 58 -8.13 -10.00 -9.25
CA HIS A 58 -7.73 -10.78 -10.41
C HIS A 58 -8.91 -11.67 -10.81
N MET A 59 -9.38 -11.56 -12.04
CA MET A 59 -10.61 -12.20 -12.51
C MET A 59 -10.36 -12.91 -13.84
N TRP A 60 -10.48 -14.24 -13.84
CA TRP A 60 -10.24 -15.06 -15.02
C TRP A 60 -11.55 -15.43 -15.69
N PHE A 61 -11.68 -15.08 -16.96
CA PHE A 61 -12.86 -15.35 -17.76
C PHE A 61 -12.69 -16.60 -18.61
N ASP A 62 -13.81 -17.14 -19.08
CA ASP A 62 -13.82 -18.34 -19.91
C ASP A 62 -13.60 -18.15 -21.40
N ARG A 63 -13.47 -16.90 -21.81
CA ARG A 63 -13.27 -16.48 -23.19
C ARG A 63 -12.27 -15.33 -23.20
N LYS A 64 -11.62 -15.15 -24.35
CA LYS A 64 -10.85 -13.95 -24.66
C LYS A 64 -11.81 -12.79 -24.89
N LEU A 65 -11.66 -11.73 -24.10
CA LEU A 65 -12.36 -10.46 -24.28
C LEU A 65 -11.63 -9.61 -25.32
N LYS A 66 -12.36 -8.73 -25.99
CA LYS A 66 -11.76 -7.72 -26.89
C LYS A 66 -11.15 -6.59 -26.06
N ALA A 67 -10.03 -6.90 -25.41
CA ALA A 67 -9.25 -5.95 -24.64
C ALA A 67 -8.26 -5.18 -25.52
N VAL A 68 -7.92 -3.96 -25.08
CA VAL A 68 -6.78 -3.21 -25.64
C VAL A 68 -5.49 -3.65 -24.95
N ASP A 69 -4.39 -3.66 -25.69
CA ASP A 69 -3.04 -3.84 -25.11
C ASP A 69 -2.59 -2.55 -24.40
N HIS A 70 -3.26 -2.22 -23.30
CA HIS A 70 -3.02 -1.02 -22.52
C HIS A 70 -3.61 -1.08 -21.11
N LEU A 71 -3.16 -0.18 -20.24
CA LEU A 71 -3.87 0.19 -19.02
C LEU A 71 -5.12 1.03 -19.35
N CYS A 72 -6.25 0.72 -18.74
CA CYS A 72 -7.50 1.45 -18.92
C CYS A 72 -7.95 2.17 -17.64
N PHE A 73 -8.57 3.34 -17.80
CA PHE A 73 -9.28 4.05 -16.72
C PHE A 73 -10.77 3.73 -16.80
N SER A 74 -11.32 3.04 -15.81
CA SER A 74 -12.72 2.58 -15.85
C SER A 74 -13.75 3.72 -15.75
N ARG A 75 -13.36 4.84 -15.10
CA ARG A 75 -14.25 5.91 -14.65
C ARG A 75 -15.47 5.39 -13.87
N SER A 76 -15.29 4.27 -13.19
CA SER A 76 -16.27 3.63 -12.31
C SER A 76 -16.29 4.33 -10.95
N PRO A 77 -17.42 4.35 -10.23
CA PRO A 77 -17.44 4.75 -8.83
C PRO A 77 -16.78 3.73 -7.89
N LEU A 78 -16.49 2.50 -8.36
CA LEU A 78 -15.92 1.40 -7.55
C LEU A 78 -14.54 0.95 -8.01
N LEU A 79 -14.23 1.14 -9.30
CA LEU A 79 -12.99 0.72 -9.93
C LEU A 79 -12.17 1.93 -10.35
N SER A 80 -10.86 1.83 -10.24
CA SER A 80 -9.92 2.83 -10.71
C SER A 80 -9.38 2.43 -12.09
N VAL A 81 -8.14 1.96 -12.15
CA VAL A 81 -7.52 1.41 -13.36
C VAL A 81 -7.70 -0.10 -13.45
N TYR A 82 -7.70 -0.63 -14.66
CA TYR A 82 -7.68 -2.06 -14.93
C TYR A 82 -6.90 -2.36 -16.21
N ALA A 83 -6.48 -3.61 -16.37
CA ALA A 83 -5.87 -4.10 -17.61
C ALA A 83 -6.25 -5.57 -17.83
N ASP A 84 -6.28 -6.00 -19.09
CA ASP A 84 -6.23 -7.42 -19.41
C ASP A 84 -4.78 -7.89 -19.36
N MET A 85 -4.44 -8.60 -18.31
CA MET A 85 -3.09 -9.10 -18.08
C MET A 85 -2.73 -10.22 -19.05
N SER A 86 -3.73 -10.92 -19.59
CA SER A 86 -3.50 -11.92 -20.65
C SER A 86 -3.10 -11.32 -21.99
N VAL A 87 -3.13 -9.99 -22.11
CA VAL A 87 -2.63 -9.24 -23.28
C VAL A 87 -1.38 -8.46 -22.90
N THR A 88 -1.49 -7.64 -21.84
CA THR A 88 -0.48 -6.64 -21.47
C THR A 88 0.74 -7.21 -20.74
N CYS A 89 0.65 -8.42 -20.17
CA CYS A 89 1.72 -9.05 -19.41
C CYS A 89 2.18 -10.35 -20.07
N LYS A 90 3.44 -10.40 -20.50
CA LYS A 90 4.02 -11.53 -21.24
C LYS A 90 3.92 -12.87 -20.49
N GLU A 91 4.14 -12.87 -19.19
CA GLU A 91 4.10 -14.09 -18.38
C GLU A 91 2.68 -14.63 -18.19
N TYR A 92 1.67 -13.76 -18.30
CA TYR A 92 0.26 -14.13 -18.12
C TYR A 92 -0.50 -14.25 -19.44
N PHE A 93 0.21 -14.19 -20.57
CA PHE A 93 -0.37 -14.24 -21.90
C PHE A 93 -1.18 -15.52 -22.14
N ASP A 94 -2.37 -15.37 -22.70
CA ASP A 94 -3.29 -16.47 -23.03
C ASP A 94 -4.13 -16.06 -24.26
N ASP A 95 -4.15 -16.88 -25.32
CA ASP A 95 -4.88 -16.57 -26.56
C ASP A 95 -6.39 -16.83 -26.45
N ASP A 96 -6.80 -17.72 -25.54
CA ASP A 96 -8.17 -18.26 -25.49
C ASP A 96 -9.00 -17.68 -24.34
N ALA A 97 -8.34 -17.13 -23.31
CA ALA A 97 -8.98 -16.60 -22.11
C ALA A 97 -8.40 -15.25 -21.66
N SER A 98 -9.24 -14.42 -21.05
CA SER A 98 -8.82 -13.15 -20.45
C SER A 98 -8.63 -13.25 -18.94
N MET A 99 -7.64 -12.51 -18.42
CA MET A 99 -7.46 -12.26 -17.00
C MET A 99 -7.45 -10.75 -16.77
N LEU A 100 -8.54 -10.23 -16.19
CA LEU A 100 -8.61 -8.82 -15.84
C LEU A 100 -8.03 -8.62 -14.45
N GLU A 101 -7.04 -7.73 -14.35
CA GLU A 101 -6.55 -7.22 -13.07
C GLU A 101 -7.06 -5.79 -12.87
N LEU A 102 -7.70 -5.55 -11.72
CA LEU A 102 -8.41 -4.30 -11.44
C LEU A 102 -8.07 -3.75 -10.07
N VAL A 103 -7.88 -2.43 -10.01
CA VAL A 103 -7.81 -1.71 -8.74
C VAL A 103 -9.22 -1.34 -8.32
N PHE A 104 -9.68 -1.90 -7.19
CA PHE A 104 -10.95 -1.56 -6.57
C PHE A 104 -10.70 -0.48 -5.51
N ALA A 105 -11.19 0.73 -5.80
CA ALA A 105 -11.05 1.92 -4.98
C ALA A 105 -12.11 2.96 -5.42
N PRO A 106 -12.64 3.77 -4.50
CA PRO A 106 -12.23 3.92 -3.09
C PRO A 106 -12.84 2.88 -2.12
N CYS A 107 -12.07 2.43 -1.13
CA CYS A 107 -12.45 1.35 -0.20
C CYS A 107 -12.91 1.80 1.19
N SER A 108 -12.86 3.09 1.51
CA SER A 108 -13.29 3.66 2.80
C SER A 108 -13.47 5.19 2.72
N PRO A 109 -14.08 5.84 3.72
CA PRO A 109 -14.18 7.30 3.78
C PRO A 109 -12.84 8.02 3.71
N LEU A 110 -11.80 7.46 4.33
CA LEU A 110 -10.43 8.01 4.26
C LEU A 110 -9.89 8.02 2.81
N ALA A 111 -10.30 7.03 2.01
CA ALA A 111 -9.97 6.94 0.59
C ALA A 111 -10.99 7.68 -0.32
N GLY A 112 -12.01 8.34 0.23
CA GLY A 112 -13.05 9.04 -0.53
C GLY A 112 -14.27 8.21 -0.91
N GLY A 113 -14.47 7.03 -0.31
CA GLY A 113 -15.60 6.14 -0.56
C GLY A 113 -16.60 6.09 0.60
N ASN A 114 -17.89 5.80 0.31
CA ASN A 114 -18.94 5.75 1.34
C ASN A 114 -19.10 4.36 1.99
N THR A 115 -18.33 3.37 1.54
CA THR A 115 -18.47 1.97 1.97
C THR A 115 -17.11 1.46 2.40
N ASN A 116 -17.07 0.76 3.53
CA ASN A 116 -15.87 0.04 3.97
C ASN A 116 -15.79 -1.31 3.24
N TRP A 117 -15.27 -1.29 2.02
CA TRP A 117 -15.14 -2.48 1.16
C TRP A 117 -14.13 -3.49 1.71
N ILE A 118 -13.16 -3.07 2.53
CA ILE A 118 -12.22 -3.99 3.18
C ILE A 118 -12.94 -4.98 4.11
N ALA A 119 -14.05 -4.57 4.71
CA ALA A 119 -14.83 -5.40 5.64
C ALA A 119 -15.85 -6.31 4.92
N LYS A 120 -16.03 -6.17 3.60
CA LYS A 120 -16.96 -6.99 2.81
C LYS A 120 -16.36 -8.35 2.50
N SER A 121 -17.22 -9.34 2.25
CA SER A 121 -16.81 -10.65 1.73
C SER A 121 -16.20 -10.51 0.34
N ASP A 122 -15.44 -11.53 -0.09
CA ASP A 122 -14.85 -11.52 -1.43
C ASP A 122 -15.95 -11.61 -2.49
N GLU A 123 -17.01 -12.38 -2.24
CA GLU A 123 -18.16 -12.55 -3.11
C GLU A 123 -18.92 -11.23 -3.31
N GLU A 124 -19.13 -10.44 -2.26
CA GLU A 124 -19.77 -9.11 -2.39
C GLU A 124 -18.93 -8.15 -3.24
N ILE A 125 -17.59 -8.21 -3.15
CA ILE A 125 -16.69 -7.38 -3.95
C ILE A 125 -16.69 -7.83 -5.41
N ILE A 126 -16.68 -9.15 -5.65
CA ILE A 126 -16.70 -9.72 -6.99
C ILE A 126 -18.04 -9.47 -7.67
N ASP A 127 -19.18 -9.63 -6.99
CA ASP A 127 -20.49 -9.31 -7.56
C ASP A 127 -20.56 -7.84 -7.98
N ALA A 128 -20.17 -6.91 -7.09
CA ALA A 128 -20.13 -5.49 -7.42
C ALA A 128 -19.22 -5.19 -8.63
N THR A 129 -18.07 -5.87 -8.72
CA THR A 129 -17.13 -5.74 -9.84
C THR A 129 -17.70 -6.31 -11.14
N MET A 130 -18.37 -7.46 -11.09
CA MET A 130 -19.06 -8.05 -12.24
C MET A 130 -20.15 -7.13 -12.79
N GLY A 131 -20.86 -6.39 -11.93
CA GLY A 131 -21.79 -5.34 -12.35
C GLY A 131 -21.12 -4.18 -13.11
N GLU A 132 -19.95 -3.72 -12.66
CA GLU A 132 -19.18 -2.70 -13.36
C GLU A 132 -18.56 -3.23 -14.67
N LEU A 133 -18.12 -4.48 -14.70
CA LEU A 133 -17.62 -5.13 -15.92
C LEU A 133 -18.73 -5.32 -16.95
N ALA A 134 -19.94 -5.68 -16.53
CA ALA A 134 -21.12 -5.68 -17.39
C ALA A 134 -21.39 -4.30 -18.01
N ARG A 135 -21.08 -3.20 -17.32
CA ARG A 135 -21.18 -1.84 -17.90
C ARG A 135 -20.04 -1.53 -18.88
N LEU A 136 -18.82 -1.95 -18.56
CA LEU A 136 -17.61 -1.67 -19.36
C LEU A 136 -17.55 -2.53 -20.63
N PHE A 137 -18.04 -3.77 -20.57
CA PHE A 137 -18.03 -4.77 -21.62
C PHE A 137 -19.46 -5.26 -21.92
N PRO A 138 -20.36 -4.34 -22.35
CA PRO A 138 -21.80 -4.60 -22.39
C PRO A 138 -22.24 -5.62 -23.43
N THR A 139 -21.35 -6.07 -24.32
CA THR A 139 -21.66 -7.08 -25.35
C THR A 139 -20.85 -8.35 -25.16
N GLU A 140 -20.07 -8.47 -24.09
CA GLU A 140 -19.15 -9.59 -23.90
C GLU A 140 -19.43 -10.34 -22.60
N ILE A 141 -19.68 -9.62 -21.50
CA ILE A 141 -19.99 -10.23 -20.20
C ILE A 141 -21.40 -10.81 -20.22
N ALA A 142 -21.51 -12.09 -19.84
CA ALA A 142 -22.79 -12.77 -19.76
C ALA A 142 -23.60 -12.35 -18.52
N TYR A 143 -24.92 -12.51 -18.62
CA TYR A 143 -25.74 -12.65 -17.42
C TYR A 143 -25.39 -13.96 -16.67
N ASP A 144 -25.16 -13.83 -15.37
CA ASP A 144 -24.83 -14.92 -14.47
C ASP A 144 -25.62 -14.80 -13.17
N GLU A 145 -26.46 -15.78 -12.86
CA GLU A 145 -27.27 -15.81 -11.63
C GLU A 145 -26.41 -15.86 -10.35
N THR A 146 -25.18 -16.36 -10.46
CA THR A 146 -24.19 -16.35 -9.37
C THR A 146 -23.77 -14.93 -9.00
N TRP A 147 -23.82 -14.01 -9.97
CA TRP A 147 -23.42 -12.61 -9.83
C TRP A 147 -24.61 -11.70 -10.19
N PRO A 148 -25.59 -11.53 -9.28
CA PRO A 148 -26.82 -10.78 -9.55
C PRO A 148 -26.61 -9.36 -10.08
N ALA A 149 -25.46 -8.72 -9.82
CA ALA A 149 -25.14 -7.42 -10.38
C ALA A 149 -25.05 -7.42 -11.92
N THR A 150 -24.85 -8.58 -12.55
CA THR A 150 -24.85 -8.77 -14.01
C THR A 150 -26.24 -8.80 -14.63
N LYS A 151 -27.32 -8.73 -13.83
CA LYS A 151 -28.71 -8.86 -14.31
C LYS A 151 -29.08 -7.94 -15.49
N LYS A 152 -28.43 -6.78 -15.62
CA LYS A 152 -28.62 -5.88 -16.78
C LYS A 152 -28.22 -6.50 -18.13
N GLN A 153 -27.48 -7.61 -18.11
CA GLN A 153 -27.10 -8.39 -19.28
C GLN A 153 -28.11 -9.48 -19.64
N GLU A 154 -29.20 -9.63 -18.89
CA GLU A 154 -30.26 -10.57 -19.23
C GLU A 154 -30.84 -10.23 -20.62
N GLY A 155 -30.79 -11.20 -21.54
CA GLY A 155 -31.21 -11.01 -22.94
C GLY A 155 -30.18 -10.32 -23.85
N VAL A 156 -28.99 -9.97 -23.34
CA VAL A 156 -27.87 -9.50 -24.14
C VAL A 156 -27.00 -10.69 -24.58
N ASP A 157 -26.48 -10.68 -25.81
CA ASP A 157 -25.62 -11.75 -26.35
C ASP A 157 -24.17 -11.68 -25.83
N GLY A 158 -24.01 -11.43 -24.53
CA GLY A 158 -22.75 -11.58 -23.82
C GLY A 158 -22.56 -13.03 -23.36
N GLN A 159 -21.35 -13.58 -23.51
CA GLN A 159 -21.10 -15.00 -23.25
C GLN A 159 -19.96 -15.26 -22.26
N ALA A 160 -19.10 -14.28 -21.98
CA ALA A 160 -17.97 -14.45 -21.08
C ALA A 160 -18.44 -14.64 -19.63
N ARG A 161 -17.99 -15.73 -19.01
CA ARG A 161 -18.28 -16.09 -17.61
C ARG A 161 -17.02 -16.11 -16.77
N LEU A 162 -17.14 -15.71 -15.52
CA LEU A 162 -16.04 -15.75 -14.55
C LEU A 162 -15.77 -17.20 -14.13
N ARG A 163 -14.55 -17.69 -14.35
CA ARG A 163 -14.10 -19.04 -13.96
C ARG A 163 -13.63 -19.10 -12.51
N LYS A 164 -12.81 -18.12 -12.12
CA LYS A 164 -12.20 -18.00 -10.79
C LYS A 164 -11.79 -16.55 -10.52
N TYR A 165 -11.55 -16.23 -9.25
CA TYR A 165 -11.07 -14.92 -8.83
C TYR A 165 -10.07 -15.01 -7.68
N ALA A 166 -9.31 -13.94 -7.48
CA ALA A 166 -8.52 -13.70 -6.28
C ALA A 166 -8.71 -12.24 -5.84
N VAL A 167 -9.03 -12.05 -4.54
CA VAL A 167 -9.23 -10.73 -3.93
C VAL A 167 -8.08 -10.45 -2.96
N VAL A 168 -7.23 -9.48 -3.29
CA VAL A 168 -6.09 -9.09 -2.45
C VAL A 168 -6.43 -7.79 -1.74
N LYS A 169 -6.76 -7.87 -0.46
CA LYS A 169 -7.11 -6.71 0.38
C LYS A 169 -5.87 -6.16 1.07
N VAL A 170 -5.58 -4.87 0.86
CA VAL A 170 -4.49 -4.15 1.54
C VAL A 170 -5.08 -2.99 2.33
N PRO A 171 -5.40 -3.18 3.63
CA PRO A 171 -6.10 -2.16 4.43
C PRO A 171 -5.27 -0.90 4.70
N ARG A 172 -3.94 -1.02 4.64
CA ARG A 172 -2.97 0.06 4.86
C ARG A 172 -1.88 -0.06 3.80
N SER A 173 -2.09 0.56 2.64
CA SER A 173 -1.17 0.50 1.50
C SER A 173 -0.14 1.64 1.54
N VAL A 174 -0.07 2.47 0.49
CA VAL A 174 0.70 3.72 0.49
C VAL A 174 0.07 4.71 1.46
N TYR A 175 0.85 5.67 1.97
CA TYR A 175 0.30 6.70 2.86
C TYR A 175 -0.71 7.61 2.13
N ALA A 176 -1.71 8.08 2.86
CA ALA A 176 -2.71 9.03 2.38
C ALA A 176 -2.06 10.36 2.03
N ALA A 177 -1.93 10.67 0.74
CA ALA A 177 -1.40 11.94 0.26
C ALA A 177 -2.45 13.08 0.30
N ILE A 178 -3.14 13.22 1.44
CA ILE A 178 -4.11 14.32 1.65
C ILE A 178 -3.40 15.68 1.80
N PRO A 179 -4.09 16.82 1.58
CA PRO A 179 -3.48 18.14 1.66
C PRO A 179 -2.70 18.37 2.97
N GLY A 180 -1.52 18.98 2.85
CA GLY A 180 -0.67 19.30 4.00
C GLY A 180 0.22 18.16 4.52
N ARG A 181 0.14 16.93 3.99
CA ARG A 181 0.89 15.78 4.53
C ARG A 181 2.38 15.77 4.21
N ASN A 182 2.80 16.40 3.11
CA ASN A 182 4.19 16.34 2.67
C ASN A 182 5.19 16.86 3.71
N LYS A 183 4.80 17.82 4.56
CA LYS A 183 5.68 18.38 5.61
C LYS A 183 6.06 17.33 6.68
N TYR A 184 5.19 16.36 6.95
CA TYR A 184 5.40 15.31 7.96
C TYR A 184 6.18 14.09 7.47
N ARG A 185 6.56 14.02 6.20
CA ARG A 185 7.41 12.93 5.69
C ARG A 185 8.85 13.08 6.21
N PRO A 186 9.39 12.13 7.00
CA PRO A 186 10.71 12.28 7.62
C PRO A 186 11.83 12.10 6.58
N SER A 187 12.97 12.77 6.78
CA SER A 187 14.22 12.50 6.05
C SER A 187 14.72 11.07 6.32
N GLN A 188 15.56 10.52 5.44
CA GLN A 188 16.17 9.20 5.66
C GLN A 188 17.12 9.20 6.87
N THR A 189 17.88 10.29 7.06
CA THR A 189 18.64 10.53 8.30
C THR A 189 17.69 10.61 9.48
N SER A 190 17.95 9.78 10.50
CA SER A 190 17.28 9.80 11.79
C SER A 190 18.19 10.41 12.88
N PRO A 191 17.64 10.86 14.02
CA PRO A 191 18.46 11.35 15.13
C PRO A 191 19.19 10.23 15.89
N ILE A 192 18.99 8.97 15.50
CA ILE A 192 19.62 7.81 16.12
C ILE A 192 20.86 7.42 15.30
N PRO A 193 22.07 7.39 15.91
CA PRO A 193 23.33 7.30 15.17
C PRO A 193 23.46 6.11 14.22
N ASN A 194 22.89 4.95 14.56
CA ASN A 194 22.98 3.73 13.77
C ASN A 194 21.63 3.25 13.20
N PHE A 195 20.69 4.18 13.01
CA PHE A 195 19.37 3.86 12.47
C PHE A 195 18.95 4.83 11.35
N THR A 196 18.37 4.29 10.29
CA THR A 196 17.96 5.02 9.08
C THR A 196 16.57 4.59 8.62
N LEU A 197 15.77 5.53 8.10
CA LEU A 197 14.47 5.23 7.49
C LEU A 197 14.57 5.14 5.97
N ALA A 198 13.85 4.20 5.38
CA ALA A 198 13.67 4.05 3.94
C ALA A 198 12.20 3.75 3.61
N GLY A 199 11.82 3.99 2.36
CA GLY A 199 10.46 3.75 1.88
C GLY A 199 9.88 4.96 1.16
N ASP A 200 8.81 4.72 0.42
CA ASP A 200 8.10 5.72 -0.40
C ASP A 200 7.54 6.89 0.45
N TRP A 201 7.16 6.60 1.69
CA TRP A 201 6.63 7.55 2.66
C TRP A 201 7.69 8.49 3.26
N THR A 202 8.99 8.16 3.16
CA THR A 202 10.08 9.06 3.56
C THR A 202 10.16 10.28 2.63
N SER A 203 10.88 11.32 3.02
CA SER A 203 10.98 12.57 2.28
C SER A 203 11.74 12.39 0.97
N GLN A 204 11.00 12.33 -0.13
CA GLN A 204 11.52 12.27 -1.51
C GLN A 204 10.47 12.82 -2.50
N LYS A 205 10.87 13.12 -3.73
CA LYS A 205 10.09 13.94 -4.69
C LYS A 205 9.12 13.20 -5.62
N PHE A 206 9.06 11.88 -5.58
CA PHE A 206 8.32 11.00 -6.49
C PHE A 206 7.11 10.28 -5.84
N LEU A 207 6.45 10.91 -4.86
CA LEU A 207 5.19 10.44 -4.25
C LEU A 207 5.30 9.07 -3.54
N GLY A 208 4.19 8.59 -2.96
CA GLY A 208 4.02 7.19 -2.53
C GLY A 208 3.93 6.28 -3.76
N SER A 209 5.07 5.90 -4.32
CA SER A 209 5.17 5.14 -5.58
C SER A 209 6.37 4.20 -5.56
N MET A 210 6.46 3.32 -6.57
CA MET A 210 7.64 2.46 -6.78
C MET A 210 8.93 3.29 -6.96
N GLU A 211 8.88 4.35 -7.76
CA GLU A 211 10.02 5.27 -7.94
C GLU A 211 10.38 5.96 -6.62
N GLY A 212 9.36 6.36 -5.84
CA GLY A 212 9.55 6.92 -4.52
C GLY A 212 10.22 5.96 -3.55
N ALA A 213 9.85 4.68 -3.59
CA ALA A 213 10.48 3.62 -2.79
C ALA A 213 11.95 3.42 -3.18
N VAL A 214 12.25 3.34 -4.48
CA VAL A 214 13.62 3.19 -4.99
C VAL A 214 14.48 4.40 -4.60
N LEU A 215 13.98 5.62 -4.80
CA LEU A 215 14.71 6.82 -4.40
C LEU A 215 14.88 6.90 -2.87
N GLY A 216 13.85 6.55 -2.09
CA GLY A 216 13.94 6.47 -0.64
C GLY A 216 15.02 5.50 -0.17
N GLY A 217 15.12 4.32 -0.79
CA GLY A 217 16.18 3.35 -0.53
C GLY A 217 17.57 3.87 -0.91
N LYS A 218 17.70 4.52 -2.08
CA LYS A 218 18.96 5.11 -2.54
C LYS A 218 19.47 6.20 -1.58
N LEU A 219 18.57 7.06 -1.10
CA LEU A 219 18.89 8.11 -0.13
C LEU A 219 19.27 7.52 1.24
N ALA A 220 18.62 6.43 1.68
CA ALA A 220 18.99 5.73 2.90
C ALA A 220 20.38 5.09 2.80
N ALA A 221 20.70 4.45 1.67
CA ALA A 221 22.03 3.90 1.42
C ALA A 221 23.11 4.98 1.40
N GLU A 222 22.79 6.19 0.92
CA GLU A 222 23.72 7.33 0.96
C GLU A 222 24.02 7.79 2.39
N VAL A 223 23.03 7.78 3.30
CA VAL A 223 23.25 8.07 4.74
C VAL A 223 24.24 7.07 5.32
N VAL A 224 23.99 5.77 5.14
CA VAL A 224 24.86 4.70 5.64
C VAL A 224 26.27 4.80 5.06
N ALA A 225 26.39 5.05 3.76
CA ALA A 225 27.68 5.20 3.10
C ALA A 225 28.47 6.44 3.57
N ASN A 226 27.78 7.53 3.92
CA ASN A 226 28.42 8.71 4.50
C ASN A 226 28.95 8.41 5.91
N ARG A 227 28.15 7.79 6.78
CA ARG A 227 28.57 7.38 8.12
C ARG A 227 29.78 6.45 8.09
N ALA A 228 29.77 5.46 7.20
CA ALA A 228 30.89 4.53 7.01
C ALA A 228 32.20 5.23 6.59
N LYS A 229 32.10 6.39 5.92
CA LYS A 229 33.26 7.22 5.55
C LYS A 229 33.65 8.25 6.61
N GLY A 230 32.93 8.32 7.74
CA GLY A 230 33.09 9.37 8.74
C GLY A 230 32.61 10.74 8.28
N ASN A 231 31.82 10.81 7.21
CA ASN A 231 31.20 12.04 6.74
C ASN A 231 29.99 12.40 7.62
N PRO A 232 29.66 13.69 7.75
CA PRO A 232 28.44 14.11 8.44
C PRO A 232 27.20 13.62 7.68
N ASP A 233 26.15 13.30 8.44
CA ASP A 233 24.84 12.97 7.89
C ASP A 233 24.23 14.17 7.16
N LYS A 234 23.36 13.89 6.19
CA LYS A 234 22.47 14.92 5.64
C LYS A 234 21.56 15.45 6.76
N PRO A 235 21.27 16.76 6.78
CA PRO A 235 20.46 17.35 7.82
C PRO A 235 19.08 16.70 7.87
N ILE A 236 18.55 16.55 9.07
CA ILE A 236 17.16 16.15 9.28
C ILE A 236 16.27 17.24 8.70
N LYS A 237 15.28 16.84 7.91
CA LYS A 237 14.28 17.77 7.37
C LYS A 237 13.57 18.49 8.52
N GLU A 238 13.30 19.78 8.35
CA GLU A 238 12.61 20.62 9.33
C GLU A 238 11.32 19.95 9.85
N ILE A 239 11.27 19.78 11.17
CA ILE A 239 10.15 19.19 11.89
C ILE A 239 9.21 20.32 12.30
N GLN A 240 7.92 20.12 12.07
CA GLN A 240 6.90 21.13 12.33
C GLN A 240 6.68 21.37 13.84
N GLN A 241 6.39 22.61 14.24
CA GLN A 241 6.25 22.99 15.65
C GLN A 241 5.13 22.22 16.37
N ASP A 242 4.00 21.98 15.70
CA ASP A 242 2.89 21.17 16.21
C ASP A 242 3.34 19.74 16.58
N ILE A 243 4.28 19.16 15.84
CA ILE A 243 4.87 17.86 16.15
C ILE A 243 5.82 17.93 17.34
N ILE A 244 6.61 18.99 17.45
CA ILE A 244 7.51 19.19 18.60
C ILE A 244 6.70 19.31 19.89
N ASP A 245 5.61 20.08 19.87
CA ASP A 245 4.72 20.28 21.02
C ASP A 245 3.98 18.99 21.39
N ALA A 246 3.48 18.25 20.39
CA ALA A 246 2.83 16.95 20.60
C ALA A 246 3.80 15.90 21.14
N ALA A 247 5.07 15.92 20.71
CA ALA A 247 6.09 14.99 21.19
C ALA A 247 6.41 15.21 22.68
N ALA A 248 6.39 16.46 23.17
CA ALA A 248 6.63 16.78 24.58
C ALA A 248 5.55 16.23 25.51
N SER A 249 4.30 16.13 25.03
CA SER A 249 3.15 15.61 25.78
C SER A 249 2.85 14.13 25.51
N HIS A 250 3.61 13.47 24.63
CA HIS A 250 3.39 12.09 24.27
C HIS A 250 3.64 11.13 25.44
N VAL A 251 2.70 10.23 25.71
CA VAL A 251 2.86 9.19 26.74
C VAL A 251 3.59 8.00 26.15
N ALA A 252 4.88 7.86 26.48
CA ALA A 252 5.73 6.77 26.02
C ALA A 252 5.20 5.39 26.43
N LYS A 253 5.09 4.48 25.46
CA LYS A 253 4.64 3.09 25.64
C LYS A 253 5.66 2.13 25.05
N GLU A 254 5.64 0.88 25.52
CA GLU A 254 6.41 -0.18 24.89
C GLU A 254 5.92 -0.41 23.45
N PRO A 255 6.81 -0.72 22.49
CA PRO A 255 6.41 -0.99 21.11
C PRO A 255 5.46 -2.17 21.08
N ALA A 256 4.35 -2.01 20.36
CA ALA A 256 3.37 -3.08 20.21
C ALA A 256 3.89 -4.25 19.35
N GLY A 257 4.93 -3.99 18.53
CA GLY A 257 5.44 -4.92 17.53
C GLY A 257 4.41 -5.16 16.44
N VAL A 258 4.46 -6.33 15.79
CA VAL A 258 3.39 -6.84 14.92
C VAL A 258 2.86 -8.14 15.53
N LYS A 259 1.54 -8.25 15.71
CA LYS A 259 0.92 -9.43 16.33
C LYS A 259 -0.07 -10.09 15.37
N GLY A 260 0.02 -11.41 15.25
CA GLY A 260 -0.89 -12.24 14.45
C GLY A 260 -0.22 -12.92 13.26
N ASP A 261 -0.95 -13.85 12.66
CA ASP A 261 -0.44 -14.77 11.62
C ASP A 261 -0.96 -14.45 10.20
N GLY A 262 -1.73 -13.37 10.04
CA GLY A 262 -2.35 -12.98 8.76
C GLY A 262 -1.75 -11.73 8.13
N ALA A 263 -2.11 -11.45 6.86
CA ALA A 263 -1.69 -10.27 6.11
C ALA A 263 -2.12 -8.93 6.75
N ILE A 264 -3.14 -8.98 7.63
CA ILE A 264 -3.66 -7.86 8.42
C ILE A 264 -3.27 -8.06 9.89
N ALA A 265 -2.00 -8.41 10.15
CA ALA A 265 -1.50 -8.54 11.50
C ALA A 265 -1.70 -7.20 12.24
N ARG A 266 -2.48 -7.28 13.34
CA ARG A 266 -2.87 -6.13 14.15
C ARG A 266 -1.74 -5.61 14.96
#